data_AF-A0A830FFF1-F1
#
_entry.id   AF-A0A830FFF1-F1
#
_cell.length_a   1.000
_cell.length_b   1.000
_cell.length_c   1.000
_cell.angle_alpha   90.00
_cell.angle_beta   90.00
_cell.angle_gamma   90.00
#
_symmetry.space_group_name_H-M   'P 1'
#
loop_
_entity.id
_entity.type
_entity.pdbx_description
1 polymer ?
#
loop_
_entity_poly.entity_id
_entity_poly.type
_entity_poly.pdbx_seq_one_letter_code
_entity_poly.pdbx_strand_id
1 'polypeptide(L)'
;MPTRIDTRGGGSADSTLLLTGRKPHEERDPENAVPTLWSDVEADTREAAKEAARDLLESGVSLTKTDVIISAFGPTLRVFADAYPVVDDEDEEVPPRKALETAREAVTQILVDEYLEGMDVDNLDDVTEWYILCWLVHESETFAYDDGRQLGLGIGVDIDDIKRSTKTWRKSRGDISLRGHDGRVQNINEKPEDRSSRLPVDPDDLSFPRALDAVHAAMHVYEKKGEAATVEWLRERNFDTDAQFKETLKALLQVLPHNHEDWELARDLAVGRTSDVLNLDFSPNVFAESGDETKQTELGEHEN
;
A
#
# COMPACT_ATOMS: atom_id res chain seq x y z
N MET A 1 -1.63 -28.37 15.10
CA MET A 1 -0.82 -27.22 15.55
C MET A 1 0.50 -27.27 14.81
N PRO A 2 0.75 -26.40 13.82
CA PRO A 2 2.05 -26.32 13.19
C PRO A 2 3.07 -25.76 14.19
N THR A 3 4.28 -26.32 14.18
CA THR A 3 5.36 -25.97 15.10
C THR A 3 5.94 -24.61 14.70
N ARG A 4 5.70 -23.59 15.53
CA ARG A 4 6.29 -22.25 15.39
C ARG A 4 7.77 -22.29 15.78
N ILE A 5 8.64 -21.73 14.94
CA ILE A 5 10.06 -21.56 15.26
C ILE A 5 10.22 -20.19 15.94
N ASP A 6 10.78 -20.22 17.16
CA ASP A 6 11.07 -19.04 17.97
C ASP A 6 12.37 -18.38 17.47
N THR A 7 12.32 -17.09 17.15
CA THR A 7 13.48 -16.34 16.65
C THR A 7 14.13 -15.52 17.77
N ARG A 8 15.43 -15.21 17.62
CA ARG A 8 16.15 -14.36 18.58
C ARG A 8 15.58 -12.93 18.56
N GLY A 9 14.71 -12.65 19.52
CA GLY A 9 13.97 -11.39 19.63
C GLY A 9 12.57 -11.55 20.24
N GLY A 10 12.11 -12.80 20.43
CA GLY A 10 10.79 -13.09 21.00
C GLY A 10 9.64 -13.06 19.98
N GLY A 11 9.96 -13.06 18.68
CA GLY A 11 9.00 -13.20 17.60
C GLY A 11 8.91 -14.65 17.11
N SER A 12 7.69 -15.13 16.87
CA SER A 12 7.45 -16.28 16.00
C SER A 12 7.69 -15.85 14.55
N ALA A 13 8.40 -16.65 13.76
CA ALA A 13 8.45 -16.43 12.32
C ALA A 13 7.18 -16.99 11.68
N ASP A 14 6.38 -16.14 11.02
CA ASP A 14 5.20 -16.58 10.26
C ASP A 14 5.60 -17.15 8.88
N SER A 15 6.75 -16.71 8.33
CA SER A 15 7.35 -17.22 7.10
C SER A 15 8.88 -17.40 7.26
N THR A 16 9.50 -18.20 6.40
CA THR A 16 10.97 -18.29 6.29
C THR A 16 11.35 -18.32 4.82
N LEU A 17 12.00 -17.26 4.35
CA LEU A 17 12.44 -17.11 2.98
C LEU A 17 13.94 -17.42 2.88
N LEU A 18 14.30 -18.38 2.01
CA LEU A 18 15.69 -18.79 1.79
C LEU A 18 16.10 -18.42 0.36
N LEU A 19 16.92 -17.37 0.24
CA LEU A 19 17.53 -16.99 -1.03
C LEU A 19 18.89 -17.69 -1.17
N THR A 20 19.07 -18.45 -2.25
CA THR A 20 20.32 -19.17 -2.51
C THR A 20 20.96 -18.70 -3.81
N GLY A 21 22.22 -18.24 -3.73
CA GLY A 21 23.05 -17.94 -4.88
C GLY A 21 23.98 -19.12 -5.19
N ARG A 22 24.12 -19.47 -6.47
CA ARG A 22 25.10 -20.47 -6.92
C ARG A 22 26.14 -19.79 -7.80
N LYS A 23 27.43 -20.13 -7.60
CA LYS A 23 28.48 -19.70 -8.53
C LYS A 23 28.14 -20.29 -9.92
N PRO A 24 28.28 -19.53 -11.00
CA PRO A 24 28.12 -20.06 -12.36
C PRO A 24 29.01 -21.28 -12.59
N HIS A 25 28.53 -22.22 -13.42
CA HIS A 25 29.27 -23.44 -13.76
C HIS A 25 30.52 -23.15 -14.60
N GLU A 26 30.51 -22.05 -15.36
CA GLU A 26 31.65 -21.58 -16.16
C GLU A 26 32.27 -20.36 -15.48
N GLU A 27 33.60 -20.33 -15.37
CA GLU A 27 34.30 -19.13 -14.89
C GLU A 27 34.17 -18.03 -15.95
N ARG A 28 33.37 -17.03 -15.63
CA ARG A 28 33.31 -15.77 -16.37
C ARG A 28 34.45 -14.89 -15.89
N ASP A 29 35.17 -14.31 -16.83
CA ASP A 29 36.14 -13.24 -16.56
C ASP A 29 35.42 -11.90 -16.76
N PRO A 30 34.89 -11.27 -15.69
CA PRO A 30 34.13 -10.04 -15.81
C PRO A 30 34.98 -8.88 -16.35
N GLU A 31 36.31 -8.91 -16.19
CA GLU A 31 37.20 -7.85 -16.72
C GLU A 31 37.31 -7.91 -18.25
N ASN A 32 37.04 -9.07 -18.85
CA ASN A 32 37.10 -9.29 -20.30
C ASN A 32 35.72 -9.55 -20.94
N ALA A 33 34.64 -9.47 -20.15
CA ALA A 33 33.27 -9.61 -20.64
C ALA A 33 32.81 -8.30 -21.30
N VAL A 34 32.04 -8.41 -22.38
CA VAL A 34 31.34 -7.26 -22.95
C VAL A 34 30.21 -6.88 -21.97
N PRO A 35 30.15 -5.64 -21.47
CA PRO A 35 29.12 -5.25 -20.51
C PRO A 35 27.74 -5.22 -21.18
N THR A 36 26.72 -5.54 -20.39
CA THR A 36 25.32 -5.45 -20.79
C THR A 36 24.75 -4.10 -20.36
N LEU A 37 23.96 -3.47 -21.22
CA LEU A 37 23.28 -2.22 -20.88
C LEU A 37 22.16 -2.47 -19.86
N TRP A 38 22.07 -1.58 -18.86
CA TRP A 38 21.04 -1.64 -17.83
C TRP A 38 19.63 -1.60 -18.40
N SER A 39 19.37 -0.86 -19.49
CA SER A 39 18.03 -0.80 -20.10
C SER A 39 17.49 -2.17 -20.52
N ASP A 40 18.38 -3.06 -20.99
CA ASP A 40 18.00 -4.43 -21.37
C ASP A 40 17.76 -5.28 -20.12
N VAL A 41 18.68 -5.19 -19.15
CA VAL A 41 18.58 -5.91 -17.86
C VAL A 41 17.35 -5.48 -17.05
N GLU A 42 16.96 -4.20 -17.14
CA GLU A 42 15.83 -3.61 -16.43
C GLU A 42 14.51 -4.20 -16.94
N ALA A 43 14.35 -4.36 -18.26
CA ALA A 43 13.17 -4.96 -18.86
C ALA A 43 13.01 -6.42 -18.41
N ASP A 44 14.07 -7.21 -18.54
CA ASP A 44 14.11 -8.62 -18.12
C ASP A 44 13.89 -8.77 -16.61
N THR A 45 14.45 -7.83 -15.81
CA THR A 45 14.26 -7.76 -14.36
C THR A 45 12.78 -7.52 -14.02
N ARG A 46 12.12 -6.57 -14.69
CA ARG A 46 10.70 -6.31 -14.48
C ARG A 46 9.85 -7.53 -14.83
N GLU A 47 10.15 -8.19 -15.94
CA GLU A 47 9.43 -9.40 -16.36
C GLU A 47 9.57 -10.52 -15.33
N ALA A 48 10.81 -10.84 -14.93
CA ALA A 48 11.08 -11.88 -13.94
C ALA A 48 10.44 -11.58 -12.57
N ALA A 49 10.43 -10.31 -12.15
CA ALA A 49 9.78 -9.90 -10.91
C ALA A 49 8.25 -10.08 -10.97
N LYS A 50 7.62 -9.67 -12.09
CA LYS A 50 6.17 -9.82 -12.29
C LYS A 50 5.74 -11.28 -12.39
N GLU A 51 6.49 -12.09 -13.14
CA GLU A 51 6.24 -13.54 -13.24
C GLU A 51 6.33 -14.20 -11.86
N ALA A 52 7.41 -13.94 -11.12
CA ALA A 52 7.58 -14.48 -9.78
C ALA A 52 6.46 -14.05 -8.82
N ALA A 53 6.01 -12.79 -8.87
CA ALA A 53 4.91 -12.32 -8.04
C ALA A 53 3.59 -13.03 -8.37
N ARG A 54 3.25 -13.17 -9.67
CA ARG A 54 2.04 -13.88 -10.09
C ARG A 54 2.08 -15.34 -9.67
N ASP A 55 3.19 -16.03 -9.92
CA ASP A 55 3.37 -17.43 -9.50
C ASP A 55 3.16 -17.60 -8.00
N LEU A 56 3.67 -16.67 -7.18
CA LEU A 56 3.52 -16.71 -5.73
C LEU A 56 2.08 -16.46 -5.29
N LEU A 57 1.40 -15.48 -5.88
CA LEU A 57 -0.01 -15.17 -5.59
C LEU A 57 -0.93 -16.34 -6.00
N GLU A 58 -0.67 -16.95 -7.16
CA GLU A 58 -1.44 -18.09 -7.69
C GLU A 58 -1.10 -19.42 -7.00
N SER A 59 0.02 -19.50 -6.26
CA SER A 59 0.48 -20.74 -5.61
C SER A 59 -0.43 -21.27 -4.50
N GLY A 60 -1.33 -20.43 -3.98
CA GLY A 60 -2.17 -20.74 -2.82
C GLY A 60 -1.41 -20.79 -1.49
N VAL A 61 -0.14 -20.37 -1.46
CA VAL A 61 0.63 -20.23 -0.22
C VAL A 61 0.24 -18.92 0.47
N SER A 62 -0.04 -19.00 1.77
CA SER A 62 -0.30 -17.81 2.60
C SER A 62 1.00 -17.03 2.81
N LEU A 63 1.22 -16.00 1.99
CA LEU A 63 2.36 -15.09 2.07
C LEU A 63 1.88 -13.67 2.37
N THR A 64 2.64 -12.93 3.17
CA THR A 64 2.40 -11.48 3.26
C THR A 64 2.84 -10.82 1.96
N LYS A 65 2.32 -9.62 1.67
CA LYS A 65 2.73 -8.86 0.47
C LYS A 65 4.22 -8.51 0.49
N THR A 66 4.78 -8.28 1.69
CA THR A 66 6.23 -8.15 1.89
C THR A 66 6.98 -9.45 1.54
N ASP A 67 6.45 -10.62 1.92
CA ASP A 67 7.06 -11.91 1.55
C ASP A 67 7.07 -12.13 0.03
N VAL A 68 6.01 -11.72 -0.68
CA VAL A 68 5.94 -11.80 -2.15
C VAL A 68 7.05 -10.96 -2.78
N ILE A 69 7.21 -9.71 -2.34
CA ILE A 69 8.28 -8.81 -2.80
C ILE A 69 9.67 -9.44 -2.57
N ILE A 70 9.95 -9.91 -1.35
CA ILE A 70 11.26 -10.48 -1.01
C ILE A 70 11.53 -11.77 -1.80
N SER A 71 10.51 -12.59 -2.02
CA SER A 71 10.63 -13.85 -2.77
C SER A 71 10.96 -13.61 -4.25
N ALA A 72 10.46 -12.52 -4.84
CA ALA A 72 10.76 -12.13 -6.22
C ALA A 72 12.21 -11.63 -6.44
N PHE A 73 12.95 -11.33 -5.36
CA PHE A 73 14.34 -10.89 -5.46
C PHE A 73 15.29 -11.97 -5.98
N GLY A 74 15.03 -13.25 -5.68
CA GLY A 74 15.88 -14.36 -6.16
C GLY A 74 15.91 -14.44 -7.70
N PRO A 75 14.75 -14.60 -8.36
CA PRO A 75 14.64 -14.58 -9.82
C PRO A 75 15.24 -13.31 -10.45
N THR A 76 14.99 -12.15 -9.87
CA THR A 76 15.53 -10.87 -10.35
C THR A 76 17.06 -10.81 -10.26
N LEU A 77 17.63 -11.17 -9.11
CA LEU A 77 19.09 -11.16 -8.93
C LEU A 77 19.79 -12.15 -9.87
N ARG A 78 19.10 -13.22 -10.26
CA ARG A 78 19.60 -14.13 -11.29
C ARG A 78 19.70 -13.44 -12.65
N VAL A 79 18.67 -12.69 -13.09
CA VAL A 79 18.73 -11.90 -14.34
C VAL A 79 19.94 -10.96 -14.32
N PHE A 80 20.12 -10.22 -13.22
CA PHE A 80 21.24 -9.32 -13.06
C PHE A 80 22.60 -10.05 -13.08
N ALA A 81 22.73 -11.17 -12.35
CA ALA A 81 23.97 -11.95 -12.30
C ALA A 81 24.31 -12.61 -13.63
N ASP A 82 23.31 -13.05 -14.38
CA ASP A 82 23.47 -13.65 -15.71
C ASP A 82 23.91 -12.62 -16.75
N ALA A 83 23.60 -11.33 -16.56
CA ALA A 83 23.99 -10.22 -17.41
C ALA A 83 25.30 -9.50 -17.00
N TYR A 84 25.84 -9.80 -15.80
CA TYR A 84 27.01 -9.11 -15.26
C TYR A 84 28.26 -9.26 -16.15
N PRO A 85 29.05 -8.19 -16.38
CA PRO A 85 28.93 -6.83 -15.83
C PRO A 85 27.83 -5.99 -16.50
N VAL A 86 27.17 -5.14 -15.70
CA VAL A 86 26.06 -4.27 -16.14
C VAL A 86 26.45 -2.81 -16.00
N VAL A 87 26.25 -2.03 -17.07
CA VAL A 87 26.56 -0.59 -17.12
C VAL A 87 25.35 0.21 -17.60
N ASP A 88 25.31 1.51 -17.28
CA ASP A 88 24.32 2.43 -17.84
C ASP A 88 24.75 2.99 -19.21
N ASP A 89 24.02 3.99 -19.73
CA ASP A 89 24.31 4.65 -21.00
C ASP A 89 25.55 5.56 -20.97
N GLU A 90 26.11 5.82 -19.78
CA GLU A 90 27.34 6.56 -19.55
C GLU A 90 28.56 5.64 -19.28
N ASP A 91 28.41 4.32 -19.50
CA ASP A 91 29.39 3.27 -19.18
C ASP A 91 29.72 3.17 -17.66
N GLU A 92 28.86 3.67 -16.76
CA GLU A 92 29.04 3.54 -15.32
C GLU A 92 28.49 2.21 -14.79
N GLU A 93 29.19 1.59 -13.82
CA GLU A 93 28.76 0.31 -13.24
C GLU A 93 27.43 0.46 -12.47
N VAL A 94 26.44 -0.33 -12.85
CA VAL A 94 25.15 -0.38 -12.16
C VAL A 94 25.22 -1.41 -11.03
N PRO A 95 24.87 -1.07 -9.77
CA PRO A 95 24.91 -2.02 -8.68
C PRO A 95 23.70 -2.97 -8.71
N PRO A 96 23.82 -4.21 -8.18
CA PRO A 96 22.70 -5.15 -8.05
C PRO A 96 21.49 -4.60 -7.29
N ARG A 97 21.72 -3.62 -6.41
CA ARG A 97 20.67 -2.91 -5.68
C ARG A 97 19.63 -2.30 -6.63
N LYS A 98 20.05 -1.83 -7.81
CA LYS A 98 19.14 -1.26 -8.81
C LYS A 98 18.13 -2.30 -9.31
N ALA A 99 18.54 -3.55 -9.50
CA ALA A 99 17.64 -4.65 -9.85
C ALA A 99 16.62 -4.95 -8.74
N LEU A 100 17.03 -4.89 -7.46
CA LEU A 100 16.10 -5.05 -6.33
C LEU A 100 15.08 -3.91 -6.25
N GLU A 101 15.50 -2.68 -6.57
CA GLU A 101 14.61 -1.52 -6.64
C GLU A 101 13.57 -1.71 -7.75
N THR A 102 14.00 -2.06 -8.95
CA THR A 102 13.12 -2.37 -10.08
C THR A 102 12.18 -3.54 -9.80
N ALA A 103 12.65 -4.60 -9.13
CA ALA A 103 11.80 -5.70 -8.71
C ALA A 103 10.72 -5.24 -7.75
N ARG A 104 11.07 -4.46 -6.73
CA ARG A 104 10.07 -3.97 -5.77
C ARG A 104 9.00 -3.15 -6.47
N GLU A 105 9.38 -2.20 -7.32
CA GLU A 105 8.42 -1.40 -8.11
C GLU A 105 7.51 -2.31 -8.94
N ALA A 106 8.08 -3.28 -9.66
CA ALA A 106 7.33 -4.18 -10.52
C ALA A 106 6.37 -5.09 -9.75
N VAL A 107 6.78 -5.59 -8.57
CA VAL A 107 5.91 -6.41 -7.71
C VAL A 107 4.83 -5.56 -7.06
N THR A 108 5.14 -4.34 -6.58
CA THR A 108 4.14 -3.42 -6.04
C THR A 108 3.05 -3.14 -7.08
N GLN A 109 3.40 -2.96 -8.36
CA GLN A 109 2.39 -2.82 -9.40
C GLN A 109 1.47 -4.05 -9.50
N ILE A 110 2.01 -5.27 -9.43
CA ILE A 110 1.18 -6.49 -9.43
C ILE A 110 0.25 -6.51 -8.22
N LEU A 111 0.73 -6.07 -7.05
CA LEU A 111 -0.10 -5.98 -5.85
C LEU A 111 -1.20 -4.91 -6.00
N VAL A 112 -0.91 -3.79 -6.64
CA VAL A 112 -1.93 -2.77 -6.95
C VAL A 112 -2.97 -3.34 -7.91
N ASP A 113 -2.54 -3.97 -9.00
CA ASP A 113 -3.44 -4.55 -10.00
C ASP A 113 -4.36 -5.62 -9.38
N GLU A 114 -3.82 -6.46 -8.48
CA GLU A 114 -4.55 -7.56 -7.84
C GLU A 114 -5.48 -7.09 -6.71
N TYR A 115 -4.98 -6.24 -5.81
CA TYR A 115 -5.70 -5.91 -4.57
C TYR A 115 -6.43 -4.59 -4.64
N LEU A 116 -6.14 -3.74 -5.63
CA LEU A 116 -6.77 -2.45 -5.85
C LEU A 116 -7.51 -2.40 -7.21
N GLU A 117 -7.91 -3.56 -7.74
CA GLU A 117 -8.57 -3.66 -9.04
C GLU A 117 -9.82 -2.78 -9.11
N GLY A 118 -9.93 -2.03 -10.21
CA GLY A 118 -11.07 -1.13 -10.45
C GLY A 118 -10.99 0.21 -9.71
N MET A 119 -9.88 0.48 -9.02
CA MET A 119 -9.59 1.81 -8.46
C MET A 119 -8.61 2.58 -9.32
N ASP A 120 -8.83 3.88 -9.44
CA ASP A 120 -7.98 4.80 -10.19
C ASP A 120 -6.90 5.38 -9.25
N VAL A 121 -6.05 4.50 -8.73
CA VAL A 121 -5.03 4.85 -7.72
C VAL A 121 -4.02 5.86 -8.27
N ASP A 122 -3.68 5.75 -9.57
CA ASP A 122 -2.77 6.66 -10.27
C ASP A 122 -3.30 8.11 -10.39
N ASN A 123 -4.59 8.32 -10.11
CA ASN A 123 -5.23 9.64 -10.12
C ASN A 123 -5.33 10.26 -8.72
N LEU A 124 -4.83 9.59 -7.70
CA LEU A 124 -4.69 10.15 -6.35
C LEU A 124 -3.49 11.11 -6.30
N ASP A 125 -3.49 12.02 -5.33
CA ASP A 125 -2.28 12.80 -5.08
C ASP A 125 -1.18 11.90 -4.49
N ASP A 126 0.08 12.15 -4.84
CA ASP A 126 1.22 11.27 -4.52
C ASP A 126 1.32 10.93 -3.01
N VAL A 127 0.92 11.85 -2.13
CA VAL A 127 0.96 11.61 -0.67
C VAL A 127 -0.15 10.66 -0.22
N THR A 128 -1.33 10.78 -0.81
CA THR A 128 -2.45 9.87 -0.59
C THR A 128 -2.13 8.49 -1.15
N GLU A 129 -1.60 8.42 -2.38
CA GLU A 129 -1.15 7.16 -2.99
C GLU A 129 -0.09 6.48 -2.12
N TRP A 130 0.94 7.21 -1.69
CA TRP A 130 1.98 6.71 -0.79
C TRP A 130 1.39 6.06 0.46
N TYR A 131 0.43 6.73 1.10
CA TYR A 131 -0.20 6.26 2.32
C TYR A 131 -0.97 4.95 2.09
N ILE A 132 -1.69 4.84 0.98
CA ILE A 132 -2.42 3.63 0.57
C ILE A 132 -1.43 2.49 0.28
N LEU A 133 -0.36 2.75 -0.47
CA LEU A 133 0.66 1.76 -0.78
C LEU A 133 1.36 1.23 0.48
N CYS A 134 1.61 2.09 1.47
CA CYS A 134 2.16 1.66 2.75
C CYS A 134 1.23 0.67 3.47
N TRP A 135 -0.07 0.95 3.52
CA TRP A 135 -1.04 0.02 4.10
C TRP A 135 -1.17 -1.25 3.28
N LEU A 136 -1.21 -1.15 1.96
CA LEU A 136 -1.25 -2.28 1.04
C LEU A 136 -0.07 -3.22 1.34
N VAL A 137 1.17 -2.73 1.31
CA VAL A 137 2.36 -3.59 1.37
C VAL A 137 2.64 -4.14 2.78
N HIS A 138 2.41 -3.33 3.80
CA HIS A 138 2.85 -3.65 5.17
C HIS A 138 1.75 -4.13 6.11
N GLU A 139 0.47 -3.83 5.81
CA GLU A 139 -0.70 -4.23 6.61
C GLU A 139 -0.55 -3.91 8.12
N SER A 140 0.26 -2.91 8.45
CA SER A 140 0.69 -2.56 9.81
C SER A 140 0.92 -1.06 9.93
N GLU A 141 0.53 -0.48 11.06
CA GLU A 141 0.79 0.94 11.36
C GLU A 141 2.30 1.24 11.38
N THR A 142 3.12 0.31 11.91
CA THR A 142 4.56 0.50 12.07
C THR A 142 5.38 -0.46 11.21
N PHE A 143 6.31 0.07 10.41
CA PHE A 143 7.19 -0.68 9.51
C PHE A 143 8.50 0.07 9.22
N ALA A 144 9.47 -0.62 8.60
CA ALA A 144 10.81 -0.11 8.39
C ALA A 144 10.83 1.20 7.57
N TYR A 145 11.64 2.16 8.01
CA TYR A 145 11.76 3.46 7.34
C TYR A 145 12.21 3.34 5.88
N ASP A 146 13.17 2.45 5.61
CA ASP A 146 13.72 2.29 4.26
C ASP A 146 12.69 1.75 3.26
N ASP A 147 11.76 0.90 3.71
CA ASP A 147 10.68 0.39 2.85
C ASP A 147 9.70 1.52 2.47
N GLY A 148 9.26 2.32 3.45
CA GLY A 148 8.39 3.48 3.18
C GLY A 148 9.07 4.55 2.32
N ARG A 149 10.39 4.75 2.52
CA ARG A 149 11.18 5.65 1.68
C ARG A 149 11.28 5.12 0.24
N GLN A 150 11.47 3.81 0.07
CA GLN A 150 11.54 3.19 -1.25
C GLN A 150 10.20 3.28 -1.98
N LEU A 151 9.08 3.05 -1.29
CA LEU A 151 7.74 3.29 -1.84
C LEU A 151 7.56 4.76 -2.27
N GLY A 152 7.94 5.71 -1.42
CA GLY A 152 7.85 7.14 -1.73
C GLY A 152 8.64 7.51 -2.98
N LEU A 153 9.89 7.04 -3.10
CA LEU A 153 10.72 7.30 -4.28
C LEU A 153 10.09 6.78 -5.58
N GLY A 154 9.40 5.65 -5.54
CA GLY A 154 8.73 5.06 -6.71
C GLY A 154 7.66 5.96 -7.32
N ILE A 155 7.06 6.85 -6.51
CA ILE A 155 5.98 7.77 -6.90
C ILE A 155 6.35 9.24 -6.70
N GLY A 156 7.65 9.56 -6.58
CA GLY A 156 8.14 10.94 -6.50
C GLY A 156 7.95 11.63 -5.14
N VAL A 157 7.64 10.90 -4.07
CA VAL A 157 7.47 11.44 -2.72
C VAL A 157 8.74 11.30 -1.88
N ASP A 158 9.31 12.44 -1.45
CA ASP A 158 10.24 12.46 -0.33
C ASP A 158 9.45 12.45 0.99
N ILE A 159 9.49 11.31 1.68
CA ILE A 159 8.72 11.09 2.90
C ILE A 159 9.14 12.03 4.04
N ASP A 160 10.37 12.53 4.05
CA ASP A 160 10.84 13.46 5.09
C ASP A 160 10.30 14.88 4.88
N ASP A 161 10.08 15.28 3.63
CA ASP A 161 9.50 16.58 3.28
C ASP A 161 8.02 16.68 3.67
N ILE A 162 7.26 15.58 3.52
CA ILE A 162 5.83 15.56 3.84
C ILE A 162 5.55 15.36 5.34
N LYS A 163 6.52 14.85 6.10
CA LYS A 163 6.33 14.41 7.50
C LYS A 163 5.72 15.46 8.42
N ARG A 164 6.22 16.70 8.35
CA ARG A 164 5.79 17.78 9.26
C ARG A 164 4.51 18.45 8.83
N SER A 165 4.37 18.69 7.52
CA SER A 165 3.27 19.43 6.92
C SER A 165 1.98 18.60 6.89
N THR A 166 2.08 17.30 6.60
CA THR A 166 0.91 16.43 6.42
C THR A 166 0.62 15.59 7.66
N LYS A 167 1.66 15.31 8.47
CA LYS A 167 1.60 14.38 9.60
C LYS A 167 0.98 13.02 9.24
N THR A 168 1.10 12.57 7.99
CA THR A 168 0.67 11.22 7.57
C THR A 168 1.44 10.12 8.30
N TRP A 169 2.65 10.42 8.78
CA TRP A 169 3.44 9.50 9.56
C TRP A 169 4.28 10.19 10.65
N ARG A 170 4.80 9.40 11.59
CA ARG A 170 5.78 9.81 12.61
C ARG A 170 6.90 8.78 12.74
N LYS A 171 8.03 9.20 13.32
CA LYS A 171 9.10 8.26 13.65
C LYS A 171 8.77 7.49 14.93
N SER A 172 8.90 6.17 14.91
CA SER A 172 8.78 5.28 16.07
C SER A 172 10.05 4.41 16.17
N ARG A 173 10.95 4.71 17.13
CA ARG A 173 12.20 3.94 17.37
C ARG A 173 13.15 3.73 16.17
N GLY A 174 12.95 4.41 15.05
CA GLY A 174 13.71 4.18 13.82
C GLY A 174 12.79 4.02 12.62
N ASP A 175 11.63 3.45 12.88
CA ASP A 175 10.61 3.05 11.92
C ASP A 175 9.62 4.17 11.63
N ILE A 176 8.82 3.95 10.58
CA ILE A 176 7.64 4.75 10.26
C ILE A 176 6.48 4.22 11.09
N SER A 177 5.67 5.11 11.66
CA SER A 177 4.34 4.81 12.20
C SER A 177 3.34 5.72 11.48
N LEU A 178 2.45 5.13 10.68
CA LEU A 178 1.38 5.84 9.99
C LEU A 178 0.43 6.47 11.01
N ARG A 179 -0.27 7.53 10.59
CA ARG A 179 -1.22 8.25 11.44
C ARG A 179 -2.59 8.25 10.80
N GLY A 180 -3.57 7.81 11.55
CA GLY A 180 -4.99 7.93 11.20
C GLY A 180 -5.54 9.35 11.39
N HIS A 181 -6.86 9.49 11.30
CA HIS A 181 -7.53 10.79 11.41
C HIS A 181 -7.25 11.49 12.75
N ASP A 182 -7.27 10.76 13.87
CA ASP A 182 -7.03 11.29 15.23
C ASP A 182 -5.66 11.95 15.39
N GLY A 183 -4.66 11.50 14.64
CA GLY A 183 -3.31 12.04 14.65
C GLY A 183 -3.10 13.27 13.78
N ARG A 184 -4.13 13.70 13.03
CA ARG A 184 -4.02 14.64 11.90
C ARG A 184 -5.11 15.72 11.87
N VAL A 185 -6.32 15.43 12.37
CA VAL A 185 -7.48 16.32 12.28
C VAL A 185 -7.73 17.06 13.59
N GLN A 186 -7.96 18.37 13.50
CA GLN A 186 -8.29 19.20 14.66
C GLN A 186 -9.64 18.82 15.27
N ASN A 187 -9.81 18.99 16.59
CA ASN A 187 -11.02 18.58 17.29
C ASN A 187 -12.25 19.43 16.92
N ILE A 188 -13.23 18.85 16.21
CA ILE A 188 -14.46 19.54 15.78
C ILE A 188 -15.41 19.87 16.95
N ASN A 189 -15.19 19.30 18.14
CA ASN A 189 -15.93 19.67 19.35
C ASN A 189 -15.40 20.94 20.01
N GLU A 190 -14.19 21.37 19.67
CA GLU A 190 -13.61 22.63 20.11
C GLU A 190 -13.98 23.77 19.18
N LYS A 191 -14.02 24.98 19.74
CA LYS A 191 -14.18 26.19 18.93
C LYS A 191 -12.94 26.37 18.06
N PRO A 192 -13.06 26.93 16.84
CA PRO A 192 -11.92 27.12 15.93
C PRO A 192 -10.70 27.79 16.58
N GLU A 193 -10.91 28.79 17.44
CA GLU A 193 -9.83 29.49 18.16
C GLU A 193 -9.09 28.65 19.21
N ASP A 194 -9.71 27.58 19.72
CA ASP A 194 -9.17 26.70 20.76
C ASP A 194 -8.49 25.45 20.18
N ARG A 195 -8.69 25.18 18.88
CA ARG A 195 -8.16 23.99 18.20
C ARG A 195 -6.64 24.00 18.14
N SER A 196 -6.06 22.81 18.23
CA SER A 196 -4.61 22.61 18.14
C SER A 196 -4.08 22.96 16.74
N SER A 197 -3.42 24.12 16.62
CA SER A 197 -2.69 24.54 15.42
C SER A 197 -1.53 23.61 15.01
N ARG A 198 -1.23 22.59 15.81
CA ARG A 198 -0.25 21.56 15.46
C ARG A 198 -0.82 20.54 14.49
N LEU A 199 -2.14 20.38 14.40
CA LEU A 199 -2.75 19.38 13.52
C LEU A 199 -3.06 20.02 12.15
N PRO A 200 -2.64 19.42 11.04
CA PRO A 200 -2.65 20.09 9.74
C PRO A 200 -4.03 20.18 9.09
N VAL A 201 -5.00 19.38 9.53
CA VAL A 201 -6.33 19.33 8.91
C VAL A 201 -7.34 20.02 9.82
N ASP A 202 -7.91 21.13 9.36
CA ASP A 202 -9.08 21.74 9.99
C ASP A 202 -10.35 21.10 9.41
N PRO A 203 -11.19 20.44 10.22
CA PRO A 203 -12.40 19.81 9.71
C PRO A 203 -13.44 20.81 9.17
N ASP A 204 -13.32 22.10 9.46
CA ASP A 204 -14.24 23.12 8.93
C ASP A 204 -13.83 23.64 7.55
N ASP A 205 -12.63 23.30 7.04
CA ASP A 205 -12.20 23.70 5.70
C ASP A 205 -13.18 23.20 4.62
N LEU A 206 -13.44 24.02 3.61
CA LEU A 206 -14.31 23.67 2.48
C LEU A 206 -13.60 22.87 1.38
N SER A 207 -12.27 22.87 1.40
CA SER A 207 -11.43 22.19 0.43
C SER A 207 -10.16 21.71 1.11
N PHE A 208 -9.67 20.54 0.74
CA PHE A 208 -8.49 19.94 1.35
C PHE A 208 -7.35 19.84 0.34
N PRO A 209 -6.08 20.02 0.76
CA PRO A 209 -4.95 19.90 -0.16
C PRO A 209 -4.75 18.50 -0.74
N ARG A 210 -5.29 17.47 -0.08
CA ARG A 210 -5.14 16.06 -0.42
C ARG A 210 -6.44 15.32 -0.19
N ALA A 211 -6.67 14.26 -0.96
CA ALA A 211 -7.86 13.45 -0.78
C ALA A 211 -7.87 12.74 0.59
N LEU A 212 -6.70 12.28 1.06
CA LEU A 212 -6.56 11.71 2.41
C LEU A 212 -6.92 12.70 3.53
N ASP A 213 -6.61 13.99 3.35
CA ASP A 213 -6.96 15.02 4.33
C ASP A 213 -8.49 15.17 4.45
N ALA A 214 -9.20 15.14 3.31
CA ALA A 214 -10.65 15.18 3.26
C ALA A 214 -11.30 13.93 3.87
N VAL A 215 -10.82 12.73 3.54
CA VAL A 215 -11.35 11.48 4.10
C VAL A 215 -11.13 11.41 5.61
N HIS A 216 -9.94 11.77 6.10
CA HIS A 216 -9.68 11.82 7.53
C HIS A 216 -10.56 12.88 8.23
N ALA A 217 -10.79 14.04 7.61
CA ALA A 217 -11.73 15.03 8.15
C ALA A 217 -13.15 14.46 8.25
N ALA A 218 -13.63 13.76 7.23
CA ALA A 218 -14.94 13.10 7.23
C ALA A 218 -15.05 12.02 8.33
N MET A 219 -14.02 11.18 8.49
CA MET A 219 -13.95 10.17 9.55
C MET A 219 -14.07 10.81 10.93
N HIS A 220 -13.32 11.89 11.15
CA HIS A 220 -13.36 12.63 12.41
C HIS A 220 -14.70 13.31 12.68
N VAL A 221 -15.33 13.89 11.65
CA VAL A 221 -16.68 14.46 11.78
C VAL A 221 -17.68 13.36 12.14
N TYR A 222 -17.60 12.20 11.49
CA TYR A 222 -18.46 11.06 11.76
C TYR A 222 -18.29 10.56 13.19
N GLU A 223 -17.06 10.32 13.61
CA GLU A 223 -16.73 9.82 14.93
C GLU A 223 -17.17 10.80 16.05
N LYS A 224 -16.96 12.11 15.86
CA LYS A 224 -17.26 13.12 16.91
C LYS A 224 -18.67 13.70 16.87
N LYS A 225 -19.35 13.74 15.72
CA LYS A 225 -20.67 14.39 15.51
C LYS A 225 -21.75 13.44 15.00
N GLY A 226 -21.40 12.25 14.54
CA GLY A 226 -22.32 11.23 14.03
C GLY A 226 -22.73 11.41 12.56
N GLU A 227 -23.43 10.41 12.04
CA GLU A 227 -23.83 10.29 10.64
C GLU A 227 -24.60 11.52 10.12
N ALA A 228 -25.58 12.02 10.86
CA ALA A 228 -26.43 13.11 10.40
C ALA A 228 -25.67 14.43 10.15
N ALA A 229 -24.71 14.76 11.02
CA ALA A 229 -23.85 15.92 10.82
C ALA A 229 -22.88 15.72 9.66
N THR A 230 -22.38 14.49 9.50
CA THR A 230 -21.47 14.12 8.41
C THR A 230 -22.13 14.21 7.04
N VAL A 231 -23.39 13.80 6.93
CA VAL A 231 -24.19 13.93 5.69
C VAL A 231 -24.25 15.39 5.21
N GLU A 232 -24.55 16.33 6.11
CA GLU A 232 -24.57 17.74 5.74
C GLU A 232 -23.16 18.27 5.43
N TRP A 233 -22.16 17.86 6.22
CA TRP A 233 -20.77 18.22 6.00
C TRP A 233 -20.24 17.79 4.62
N LEU A 234 -20.59 16.58 4.18
CA LEU A 234 -20.24 16.03 2.88
C LEU A 234 -20.90 16.79 1.72
N ARG A 235 -22.19 17.13 1.88
CA ARG A 235 -22.96 17.89 0.88
C ARG A 235 -22.44 19.32 0.71
N GLU A 236 -22.13 20.00 1.81
CA GLU A 236 -21.59 21.37 1.77
C GLU A 236 -20.28 21.47 0.97
N ARG A 237 -19.55 20.36 0.86
CA ARG A 237 -18.26 20.26 0.18
C ARG A 237 -18.34 19.56 -1.19
N ASN A 238 -19.53 19.13 -1.61
CA ASN A 238 -19.79 18.43 -2.88
C ASN A 238 -18.98 17.13 -3.08
N PHE A 239 -18.73 16.38 -2.00
CA PHE A 239 -18.02 15.09 -2.10
C PHE A 239 -18.81 13.99 -2.81
N ASP A 240 -20.08 14.25 -3.14
CA ASP A 240 -20.90 13.41 -4.02
C ASP A 240 -20.37 13.37 -5.47
N THR A 241 -19.54 14.33 -5.88
CA THR A 241 -18.93 14.37 -7.22
C THR A 241 -17.41 14.34 -7.20
N ASP A 242 -16.79 14.34 -6.02
CA ASP A 242 -15.33 14.29 -5.87
C ASP A 242 -14.81 12.86 -6.07
N ALA A 243 -14.17 12.62 -7.21
CA ALA A 243 -13.64 11.30 -7.54
C ALA A 243 -12.50 10.89 -6.60
N GLN A 244 -11.56 11.80 -6.30
CA GLN A 244 -10.39 11.46 -5.47
C GLN A 244 -10.78 11.10 -4.04
N PHE A 245 -11.76 11.81 -3.46
CA PHE A 245 -12.31 11.45 -2.14
C PHE A 245 -12.86 10.02 -2.13
N LYS A 246 -13.69 9.67 -3.13
CA LYS A 246 -14.33 8.37 -3.21
C LYS A 246 -13.34 7.25 -3.45
N GLU A 247 -12.39 7.46 -4.35
CA GLU A 247 -11.32 6.48 -4.62
C GLU A 247 -10.43 6.29 -3.40
N THR A 248 -10.10 7.36 -2.68
CA THR A 248 -9.34 7.25 -1.42
C THR A 248 -10.12 6.46 -0.36
N LEU A 249 -11.42 6.72 -0.19
CA LEU A 249 -12.25 5.99 0.77
C LEU A 249 -12.34 4.49 0.42
N LYS A 250 -12.56 4.16 -0.87
CA LYS A 250 -12.57 2.78 -1.35
C LYS A 250 -11.23 2.10 -1.14
N ALA A 251 -10.13 2.78 -1.46
CA ALA A 251 -8.79 2.23 -1.29
C ALA A 251 -8.48 1.93 0.17
N LEU A 252 -8.81 2.85 1.09
CA LEU A 252 -8.65 2.63 2.53
C LEU A 252 -9.46 1.43 3.02
N LEU A 253 -10.67 1.19 2.51
CA LEU A 253 -11.47 0.01 2.85
C LEU A 253 -10.81 -1.30 2.41
N GLN A 254 -10.08 -1.29 1.30
CA GLN A 254 -9.39 -2.47 0.77
C GLN A 254 -8.05 -2.73 1.47
N VAL A 255 -7.33 -1.69 1.87
CA VAL A 255 -5.96 -1.84 2.42
C VAL A 255 -5.86 -1.82 3.93
N LEU A 256 -6.82 -1.22 4.64
CA LEU A 256 -6.78 -1.19 6.09
C LEU A 256 -7.15 -2.55 6.70
N PRO A 257 -6.44 -3.03 7.73
CA PRO A 257 -6.85 -4.22 8.46
C PRO A 257 -8.25 -4.05 9.05
N HIS A 258 -9.08 -5.10 8.99
CA HIS A 258 -10.49 -5.02 9.43
C HIS A 258 -10.65 -4.76 10.93
N ASN A 259 -9.61 -4.99 11.73
CA ASN A 259 -9.55 -4.69 13.15
C ASN A 259 -8.97 -3.30 13.47
N HIS A 260 -8.71 -2.49 12.45
CA HIS A 260 -8.22 -1.11 12.59
C HIS A 260 -9.39 -0.14 12.78
N GLU A 261 -9.25 0.82 13.70
CA GLU A 261 -10.29 1.80 14.02
C GLU A 261 -10.70 2.63 12.78
N ASP A 262 -9.72 3.15 12.02
CA ASP A 262 -10.01 3.86 10.76
C ASP A 262 -10.71 2.98 9.72
N TRP A 263 -10.58 1.64 9.74
CA TRP A 263 -11.34 0.77 8.84
C TRP A 263 -12.81 0.75 9.23
N GLU A 264 -13.12 0.67 10.52
CA GLU A 264 -14.49 0.74 11.02
C GLU A 264 -15.16 2.08 10.64
N LEU A 265 -14.42 3.19 10.78
CA LEU A 265 -14.90 4.51 10.37
C LEU A 265 -15.04 4.65 8.85
N ALA A 266 -14.10 4.13 8.07
CA ALA A 266 -14.21 4.10 6.60
C ALA A 266 -15.46 3.33 6.17
N ARG A 267 -15.71 2.17 6.81
CA ARG A 267 -16.89 1.34 6.55
C ARG A 267 -18.15 2.11 6.90
N ASP A 268 -18.18 2.75 8.07
CA ASP A 268 -19.34 3.50 8.52
C ASP A 268 -19.65 4.70 7.61
N LEU A 269 -18.64 5.37 7.05
CA LEU A 269 -18.84 6.39 6.00
C LEU A 269 -19.38 5.79 4.69
N ALA A 270 -18.91 4.60 4.35
CA ALA A 270 -19.25 3.89 3.13
C ALA A 270 -20.61 3.19 3.16
N VAL A 271 -21.24 3.05 4.32
CA VAL A 271 -22.57 2.46 4.47
C VAL A 271 -23.58 3.50 4.96
N GLY A 272 -24.88 3.16 4.92
CA GLY A 272 -25.92 4.04 5.44
C GLY A 272 -26.11 5.33 4.63
N ARG A 273 -26.49 6.41 5.33
CA ARG A 273 -26.93 7.66 4.69
C ARG A 273 -25.77 8.46 4.09
N THR A 274 -24.57 8.30 4.61
CA THR A 274 -23.35 8.90 4.02
C THR A 274 -23.02 8.25 2.68
N SER A 275 -23.23 6.93 2.55
CA SER A 275 -23.11 6.21 1.27
C SER A 275 -24.04 6.77 0.19
N ASP A 276 -25.32 7.00 0.55
CA ASP A 276 -26.32 7.58 -0.36
C ASP A 276 -25.88 8.97 -0.86
N VAL A 277 -25.30 9.79 0.03
CA VAL A 277 -24.80 11.12 -0.31
C VAL A 277 -23.59 11.02 -1.23
N LEU A 278 -22.67 10.12 -0.92
CA LEU A 278 -21.46 9.93 -1.69
C LEU A 278 -21.71 9.25 -3.03
N ASN A 279 -22.93 8.73 -3.28
CA ASN A 279 -23.28 7.98 -4.49
C ASN A 279 -22.20 6.93 -4.80
N LEU A 280 -21.84 6.15 -3.78
CA LEU A 280 -20.82 5.12 -3.88
C LEU A 280 -21.44 3.87 -4.48
N ASP A 281 -20.83 3.37 -5.55
CA ASP A 281 -21.10 2.04 -6.06
C ASP A 281 -19.98 1.14 -5.54
N PHE A 282 -20.34 0.21 -4.66
CA PHE A 282 -19.41 -0.78 -4.12
C PHE A 282 -19.63 -2.10 -4.84
N SER A 283 -18.56 -2.67 -5.38
CA SER A 283 -18.57 -4.08 -5.75
C SER A 283 -18.89 -4.92 -4.50
N PRO A 284 -19.69 -6.00 -4.60
CA PRO A 284 -20.11 -6.81 -3.46
C PRO A 284 -18.94 -7.31 -2.58
N ASN A 285 -17.76 -7.47 -3.17
CA ASN A 285 -16.56 -7.99 -2.52
C ASN A 285 -15.81 -6.96 -1.65
N VAL A 286 -16.12 -5.66 -1.69
CA VAL A 286 -15.39 -4.63 -0.91
C VAL A 286 -15.53 -4.82 0.60
N PHE A 287 -16.56 -5.53 1.06
CA PHE A 287 -16.78 -5.84 2.48
C PHE A 287 -16.61 -7.33 2.81
N ALA A 288 -16.20 -8.16 1.85
CA ALA A 288 -16.01 -9.58 2.09
C ALA A 288 -14.69 -9.80 2.83
N GLU A 289 -14.72 -10.51 3.96
CA GLU A 289 -13.50 -11.02 4.58
C GLU A 289 -12.79 -11.91 3.55
N SER A 290 -11.46 -11.82 3.47
CA SER A 290 -10.59 -12.59 2.57
C SER A 290 -10.64 -14.13 2.78
N GLY A 291 -11.66 -14.65 3.47
CA GLY A 291 -11.92 -16.06 3.72
C GLY A 291 -13.35 -16.54 3.40
N ASP A 292 -14.25 -15.71 2.85
CA ASP A 292 -15.66 -16.11 2.62
C ASP A 292 -16.05 -16.30 1.14
N GLU A 293 -15.07 -16.35 0.21
CA GLU A 293 -15.33 -16.65 -1.20
C GLU A 293 -15.63 -18.13 -1.52
N THR A 294 -16.04 -18.95 -0.54
CA THR A 294 -16.40 -20.36 -0.81
C THR A 294 -17.71 -20.82 -0.19
N LYS A 295 -18.78 -20.02 -0.21
CA LYS A 295 -20.14 -20.57 -0.04
C LYS A 295 -21.21 -19.84 -0.85
N GLN A 296 -21.30 -20.11 -2.15
CA GLN A 296 -22.59 -20.08 -2.86
C GLN A 296 -22.55 -20.84 -4.20
N THR A 297 -22.82 -22.15 -4.17
CA THR A 297 -23.92 -22.78 -4.93
C THR A 297 -24.06 -24.25 -4.51
N GLU A 298 -24.82 -24.53 -3.45
CA GLU A 298 -25.56 -25.80 -3.40
C GLU A 298 -26.76 -25.62 -4.33
N LEU A 299 -26.62 -26.11 -5.56
CA LEU A 299 -27.74 -26.26 -6.47
C LEU A 299 -28.64 -27.37 -5.96
N GLY A 300 -29.91 -27.00 -5.77
CA GLY A 300 -30.92 -27.77 -5.07
C GLY A 300 -31.25 -29.13 -5.67
N GLU A 301 -31.76 -29.95 -4.77
CA GLU A 301 -32.54 -31.15 -5.02
C GLU A 301 -33.54 -30.94 -6.17
N HIS A 302 -33.45 -31.79 -7.18
CA HIS A 302 -34.57 -32.08 -8.05
C HIS A 302 -35.08 -33.48 -7.73
N GLU A 303 -36.19 -33.54 -7.00
CA GLU A 303 -37.10 -34.68 -6.99
C GLU A 303 -37.63 -34.94 -8.41
N ASN A 304 -37.39 -36.15 -8.92
CA ASN A 304 -38.35 -37.00 -9.64
C ASN A 304 -37.82 -38.43 -9.73
#